data_AF-A0A8X8BRR2-F1
#
_entry.id   AF-A0A8X8BRR2-F1
#
_cell.length_a   1.000
_cell.length_b   1.000
_cell.length_c   1.000
_cell.angle_alpha   90.00
_cell.angle_beta   90.00
_cell.angle_gamma   90.00
#
_symmetry.space_group_name_H-M   'P 1'
#
loop_
_entity.id
_entity.type
_entity.pdbx_description
1 polymer ?
#
loop_
_entity_poly.entity_id
_entity_poly.type
_entity_poly.pdbx_seq_one_letter_code
_entity_poly.pdbx_strand_id
1 'polypeptide(L)'
;MAAPMRLPLLTLSKKWLKLSGLQRAVHSEAVTQEAAYPPVIPSYTAKSKSAKKLRETVYHDRVRNATSSSEKVELLTKVQRKKYVVYPQTSALNADRWYQHFTKTVFLKGLPEKFSSPCDQSVLSKIKSVVVNGILQERFYVKKKSPFLQSEQKHFVRPFMTNLVLGATSALGAENPQLSLSRVDFDPQVNFYWMRGETTVPRGHRRGRVDPIRFQIDDQPHSQIRIPQQLEEGSGAKKM
;
A
#
# COMPACT_ATOMS: atom_id res chain seq x y z
N MET A 1 24.52 48.93 42.46
CA MET A 1 23.92 48.90 43.81
C MET A 1 22.85 47.81 43.82
N ALA A 2 23.22 46.59 44.21
CA ALA A 2 22.31 45.44 44.27
C ALA A 2 22.56 44.70 45.58
N ALA A 3 21.54 44.63 46.43
CA ALA A 3 21.59 44.06 47.77
C ALA A 3 21.36 42.53 47.73
N PRO A 4 22.09 41.73 48.52
CA PRO A 4 21.77 40.32 48.70
C PRO A 4 20.83 40.12 49.92
N MET A 5 19.65 39.54 49.68
CA MET A 5 18.77 39.04 50.74
C MET A 5 19.29 37.70 51.28
N ARG A 6 19.58 37.64 52.59
CA ARG A 6 19.85 36.41 53.34
C ARG A 6 18.58 36.02 54.10
N LEU A 7 18.10 34.79 53.92
CA LEU A 7 17.03 34.19 54.73
C LEU A 7 17.65 33.47 55.94
N PRO A 8 17.09 33.59 57.16
CA PRO A 8 17.61 32.94 58.35
C PRO A 8 17.09 31.51 58.51
N LEU A 9 17.99 30.61 58.91
CA LEU A 9 17.72 29.22 59.31
C LEU A 9 16.94 29.20 60.63
N LEU A 10 15.74 28.63 60.62
CA LEU A 10 14.95 28.38 61.82
C LEU A 10 15.53 27.18 62.59
N THR A 11 15.85 27.43 63.86
CA THR A 11 16.38 26.49 64.83
C THR A 11 15.33 25.45 65.24
N LEU A 12 15.66 24.17 65.03
CA LEU A 12 14.91 23.02 65.54
C LEU A 12 15.06 22.92 67.08
N SER A 13 14.02 23.33 67.78
CA SER A 13 13.85 23.12 69.22
C SER A 13 13.50 21.65 69.49
N LYS A 14 14.48 20.92 70.03
CA LYS A 14 14.28 19.65 70.75
C LYS A 14 13.35 19.88 71.93
N LYS A 15 12.20 19.20 71.97
CA LYS A 15 11.55 18.83 73.23
C LYS A 15 10.55 17.69 73.02
N TRP A 16 10.80 16.66 73.83
CA TRP A 16 9.87 15.67 74.36
C TRP A 16 9.69 14.32 73.65
N LEU A 17 10.32 13.36 74.31
CA LEU A 17 10.24 11.92 74.23
C LEU A 17 8.95 11.43 74.91
N LYS A 18 8.35 10.41 74.28
CA LYS A 18 7.53 9.32 74.84
C LYS A 18 6.07 9.61 75.23
N LEU A 19 5.16 9.12 74.39
CA LEU A 19 4.03 8.30 74.84
C LEU A 19 3.95 7.04 73.95
N SER A 20 4.42 5.94 74.50
CA SER A 20 4.32 4.59 73.96
C SER A 20 2.91 4.04 74.22
N GLY A 21 2.06 4.05 73.20
CA GLY A 21 0.85 3.24 73.13
C GLY A 21 1.11 2.08 72.17
N LEU A 22 1.24 0.87 72.71
CA LEU A 22 1.24 -0.39 71.96
C LEU A 22 -0.10 -0.55 71.23
N GLN A 23 -0.22 -0.01 70.03
CA GLN A 23 -1.16 -0.55 69.05
C GLN A 23 -0.48 -1.79 68.46
N ARG A 24 -0.91 -2.97 68.90
CA ARG A 24 -0.73 -4.19 68.12
C ARG A 24 -1.34 -3.92 66.75
N ALA A 25 -0.51 -3.62 65.77
CA ALA A 25 -0.86 -3.78 64.38
C ALA A 25 -1.10 -5.28 64.21
N VAL A 26 -2.38 -5.67 64.25
CA VAL A 26 -2.81 -6.96 63.72
C VAL A 26 -2.30 -6.96 62.29
N HIS A 27 -1.34 -7.84 62.00
CA HIS A 27 -0.92 -8.11 60.64
C HIS A 27 -2.17 -8.63 59.91
N SER A 28 -2.88 -7.76 59.21
CA SER A 28 -3.81 -8.18 58.17
C SER A 28 -2.99 -8.96 57.16
N GLU A 29 -3.40 -10.20 56.89
CA GLU A 29 -2.80 -11.07 55.88
C GLU A 29 -2.48 -10.25 54.63
N ALA A 30 -1.18 -10.15 54.31
CA ALA A 30 -0.75 -9.47 53.11
C ALA A 30 -1.27 -10.29 51.94
N VAL A 31 -2.31 -9.76 51.26
CA VAL A 31 -2.73 -10.23 49.94
C VAL A 31 -1.46 -10.40 49.13
N THR A 32 -1.16 -11.62 48.69
CA THR A 32 -0.05 -11.93 47.76
C THR A 32 -0.36 -11.23 46.44
N GLN A 33 -0.11 -9.94 46.36
CA GLN A 33 -0.23 -9.15 45.16
C GLN A 33 0.92 -9.56 44.25
N GLU A 34 0.58 -10.12 43.09
CA GLU A 34 1.55 -10.45 42.06
C GLU A 34 2.35 -9.19 41.69
N ALA A 35 3.68 -9.31 41.63
CA ALA A 35 4.55 -8.18 41.34
C ALA A 35 4.30 -7.68 39.91
N ALA A 36 3.68 -6.50 39.80
CA ALA A 36 3.43 -5.84 38.52
C ALA A 36 4.67 -5.06 38.06
N TYR A 37 5.60 -5.75 37.40
CA TYR A 37 6.77 -5.10 36.80
C TYR A 37 6.41 -4.27 35.57
N PRO A 38 7.09 -3.13 35.34
CA PRO A 38 6.89 -2.34 34.14
C PRO A 38 7.36 -3.13 32.90
N PRO A 39 6.74 -2.88 31.72
CA PRO A 39 7.12 -3.58 30.50
C PRO A 39 8.51 -3.14 30.03
N VAL A 40 9.30 -4.09 29.54
CA VAL A 40 10.66 -3.85 29.04
C VAL A 40 10.59 -3.21 27.65
N ILE A 41 10.46 -1.89 27.61
CA ILE A 41 10.30 -1.08 26.39
C ILE A 41 11.40 -0.01 26.36
N PRO A 42 11.98 0.32 25.19
CA PRO A 42 12.92 1.43 25.08
C PRO A 42 12.25 2.77 25.38
N SER A 43 13.03 3.78 25.78
CA SER A 43 12.54 5.15 25.95
C SER A 43 12.01 5.74 24.63
N TYR A 44 10.91 6.50 24.69
CA TYR A 44 10.29 7.11 23.49
C TYR A 44 11.03 8.32 22.93
N THR A 45 11.57 9.18 23.80
CA THR A 45 12.14 10.50 23.43
C THR A 45 13.63 10.46 23.12
N ALA A 46 14.35 9.38 23.47
CA ALA A 46 15.78 9.31 23.27
C ALA A 46 16.20 9.34 21.78
N LYS A 47 17.43 9.81 21.54
CA LYS A 47 18.08 9.84 20.22
C LYS A 47 18.84 8.54 19.95
N SER A 48 18.14 7.41 20.01
CA SER A 48 18.69 6.07 19.77
C SER A 48 17.97 5.32 18.64
N LYS A 49 18.58 4.23 18.14
CA LYS A 49 17.96 3.35 17.14
C LYS A 49 16.71 2.64 17.69
N SER A 50 16.75 2.20 18.94
CA SER A 50 15.62 1.55 19.62
C SER A 50 14.43 2.50 19.83
N ALA A 51 14.70 3.75 20.22
CA ALA A 51 13.67 4.78 20.34
C ALA A 51 13.02 5.13 18.99
N LYS A 52 13.81 5.14 17.89
CA LYS A 52 13.27 5.32 16.53
C LYS A 52 12.29 4.20 16.16
N LYS A 53 12.68 2.93 16.39
CA LYS A 53 11.82 1.78 16.13
C LYS A 53 10.51 1.84 16.93
N LEU A 54 10.58 2.23 18.21
CA LEU A 54 9.38 2.39 19.02
C LEU A 54 8.42 3.46 18.45
N ARG A 55 8.96 4.59 17.98
CA ARG A 55 8.13 5.62 17.32
C ARG A 55 7.47 5.10 16.04
N GLU A 56 8.19 4.29 15.27
CA GLU A 56 7.65 3.64 14.07
C GLU A 56 6.54 2.64 14.43
N THR A 57 6.73 1.81 15.46
CA THR A 57 5.70 0.85 15.91
C THR A 57 4.45 1.57 16.42
N VAL A 58 4.59 2.57 17.28
CA VAL A 58 3.47 3.38 17.80
C VAL A 58 2.70 4.04 16.66
N TYR A 59 3.40 4.54 15.64
CA TYR A 59 2.76 5.10 14.46
C TYR A 59 2.01 4.04 13.64
N HIS A 60 2.59 2.85 13.45
CA HIS A 60 1.89 1.74 12.80
C HIS A 60 0.67 1.26 13.59
N ASP A 61 0.74 1.23 14.92
CA ASP A 61 -0.40 0.92 15.78
C ASP A 61 -1.51 1.95 15.62
N ARG A 62 -1.17 3.24 15.54
CA ARG A 62 -2.14 4.30 15.20
C ARG A 62 -2.82 4.05 13.85
N VAL A 63 -2.06 3.65 12.82
CA VAL A 63 -2.64 3.32 11.51
C VAL A 63 -3.55 2.09 11.58
N ARG A 64 -3.16 1.06 12.33
CA ARG A 64 -4.00 -0.15 12.53
C ARG A 64 -5.32 0.20 13.20
N ASN A 65 -5.26 1.06 14.22
CA ASN A 65 -6.41 1.46 15.05
C ASN A 65 -7.33 2.49 14.39
N ALA A 66 -6.97 3.06 13.24
CA ALA A 66 -7.85 3.96 12.51
C ALA A 66 -9.12 3.23 12.02
N THR A 67 -10.28 3.89 12.14
CA THR A 67 -11.59 3.26 11.89
C THR A 67 -11.89 3.17 10.38
N SER A 68 -11.52 4.20 9.61
CA SER A 68 -11.83 4.29 8.18
C SER A 68 -10.62 3.97 7.30
N SER A 69 -10.86 3.35 6.14
CA SER A 69 -9.82 3.11 5.12
C SER A 69 -9.27 4.42 4.56
N SER A 70 -10.10 5.46 4.43
CA SER A 70 -9.67 6.79 3.98
C SER A 70 -8.65 7.40 4.95
N GLU A 71 -8.93 7.32 6.25
CA GLU A 71 -8.03 7.80 7.30
C GLU A 71 -6.71 7.01 7.30
N LYS A 72 -6.75 5.70 7.07
CA LYS A 72 -5.54 4.87 6.93
C LYS A 72 -4.68 5.33 5.75
N VAL A 73 -5.31 5.58 4.60
CA VAL A 73 -4.62 6.07 3.40
C VAL A 73 -4.03 7.45 3.66
N GLU A 74 -4.78 8.36 4.28
CA GLU A 74 -4.29 9.69 4.64
C GLU A 74 -3.08 9.61 5.56
N LEU A 75 -3.15 8.82 6.64
CA LEU A 75 -2.04 8.65 7.57
C LEU A 75 -0.81 8.14 6.83
N LEU A 76 -0.93 7.08 6.04
CA LEU A 76 0.19 6.47 5.32
C LEU A 76 0.82 7.39 4.26
N THR A 77 0.02 8.25 3.62
CA THR A 77 0.47 9.12 2.52
C THR A 77 0.83 10.54 2.96
N LYS A 78 0.54 10.92 4.22
CA LYS A 78 0.77 12.25 4.78
C LYS A 78 2.20 12.76 4.63
N VAL A 79 3.21 11.90 4.80
CA VAL A 79 4.61 12.31 4.80
C VAL A 79 5.22 12.13 3.41
N GLN A 80 5.40 13.24 2.69
CA GLN A 80 6.05 13.24 1.39
C GLN A 80 7.58 13.23 1.53
N ARG A 81 8.22 12.25 0.89
CA ARG A 81 9.68 12.09 0.80
C ARG A 81 10.05 11.77 -0.65
N LYS A 82 11.35 11.87 -0.97
CA LYS A 82 11.87 11.43 -2.27
C LYS A 82 11.52 9.95 -2.48
N LYS A 83 10.99 9.63 -3.65
CA LYS A 83 10.50 8.31 -4.07
C LYS A 83 10.87 8.08 -5.53
N TYR A 84 11.04 6.82 -5.88
CA TYR A 84 11.24 6.39 -7.26
C TYR A 84 9.88 6.26 -7.95
N VAL A 85 9.74 6.85 -9.14
CA VAL A 85 8.56 6.64 -9.99
C VAL A 85 8.87 5.50 -10.94
N VAL A 86 8.05 4.45 -10.88
CA VAL A 86 8.16 3.23 -11.66
C VAL A 86 7.15 3.31 -12.78
N TYR A 87 7.62 3.49 -14.01
CA TYR A 87 6.77 3.57 -15.20
C TYR A 87 6.55 2.17 -15.79
N PRO A 88 5.32 1.66 -15.87
CA PRO A 88 5.07 0.32 -16.45
C PRO A 88 5.55 0.21 -17.90
N GLN A 89 5.27 1.24 -18.71
CA GLN A 89 5.71 1.33 -20.10
C GLN A 89 7.11 1.96 -20.17
N THR A 90 8.13 1.19 -19.78
CA THR A 90 9.54 1.63 -19.80
C THR A 90 10.32 1.01 -20.96
N SER A 91 11.27 1.75 -21.51
CA SER A 91 12.22 1.28 -22.53
C SER A 91 13.52 0.73 -21.93
N ALA A 92 13.63 0.66 -20.60
CA ALA A 92 14.82 0.17 -19.92
C ALA A 92 15.09 -1.32 -20.21
N LEU A 93 16.36 -1.65 -20.43
CA LEU A 93 16.80 -3.02 -20.70
C LEU A 93 16.58 -3.90 -19.46
N ASN A 94 16.00 -5.10 -19.67
CA ASN A 94 15.73 -6.09 -18.61
C ASN A 94 14.95 -5.53 -17.41
N ALA A 95 14.02 -4.59 -17.64
CA ALA A 95 13.21 -3.97 -16.59
C ALA A 95 12.35 -4.96 -15.81
N ASP A 96 11.97 -6.07 -16.45
CA ASP A 96 11.23 -7.19 -15.88
C ASP A 96 11.87 -7.74 -14.60
N ARG A 97 13.18 -7.99 -14.62
CA ARG A 97 13.93 -8.53 -13.46
C ARG A 97 13.95 -7.54 -12.30
N TRP A 98 14.10 -6.26 -12.61
CA TRP A 98 14.06 -5.19 -11.59
C TRP A 98 12.67 -5.08 -10.96
N TYR A 99 11.61 -5.18 -11.76
CA TYR A 99 10.24 -5.05 -11.27
C TYR A 99 9.85 -6.23 -10.40
N GLN A 100 10.28 -7.44 -10.76
CA GLN A 100 10.16 -8.63 -9.91
C GLN A 100 10.83 -8.42 -8.55
N HIS A 101 12.02 -7.81 -8.52
CA HIS A 101 12.70 -7.47 -7.26
C HIS A 101 11.95 -6.40 -6.44
N PHE A 102 11.48 -5.33 -7.08
CA PHE A 102 10.77 -4.22 -6.42
C PHE A 102 9.42 -4.64 -5.82
N THR A 103 8.73 -5.58 -6.48
CA THR A 103 7.38 -6.04 -6.11
C THR A 103 7.38 -7.40 -5.40
N LYS A 104 8.54 -8.07 -5.31
CA LYS A 104 8.68 -9.43 -4.77
C LYS A 104 7.76 -10.43 -5.49
N THR A 105 7.70 -10.34 -6.82
CA THR A 105 6.94 -11.24 -7.68
C THR A 105 7.86 -12.19 -8.43
N VAL A 106 7.30 -13.32 -8.89
CA VAL A 106 7.99 -14.32 -9.70
C VAL A 106 7.22 -14.50 -10.99
N PHE A 107 7.92 -14.51 -12.12
CA PHE A 107 7.31 -14.79 -13.41
C PHE A 107 7.20 -16.30 -13.64
N LEU A 108 6.00 -16.75 -14.01
CA LEU A 108 5.72 -18.12 -14.43
C LEU A 108 5.29 -18.10 -15.90
N LYS A 109 5.84 -18.99 -16.71
CA LYS A 109 5.50 -19.10 -18.13
C LYS A 109 4.18 -19.86 -18.28
N GLY A 110 3.23 -19.29 -19.02
CA GLY A 110 1.95 -19.91 -19.33
C GLY A 110 0.79 -19.34 -18.50
N LEU A 111 -0.39 -19.94 -18.67
CA LEU A 111 -1.61 -19.59 -17.94
C LEU A 111 -1.79 -20.53 -16.74
N PRO A 112 -2.44 -20.08 -15.66
CA PRO A 112 -2.82 -20.96 -14.56
C PRO A 112 -3.73 -22.10 -15.04
N GLU A 113 -3.53 -23.32 -14.53
CA GLU A 113 -4.23 -24.54 -14.96
C GLU A 113 -5.76 -24.41 -14.92
N LYS A 114 -6.28 -23.66 -13.95
CA LYS A 114 -7.72 -23.37 -13.79
C LYS A 114 -8.37 -22.75 -15.04
N PHE A 115 -7.58 -22.07 -15.87
CA PHE A 115 -8.08 -21.39 -17.07
C PHE A 115 -7.87 -22.19 -18.36
N SER A 116 -7.45 -23.46 -18.26
CA SER A 116 -7.27 -24.35 -19.42
C SER A 116 -8.56 -25.04 -19.87
N SER A 117 -9.73 -24.69 -19.31
CA SER A 117 -11.00 -25.30 -19.68
C SER A 117 -11.39 -24.96 -21.13
N PRO A 118 -12.00 -25.92 -21.87
CA PRO A 118 -12.45 -25.68 -23.23
C PRO A 118 -13.55 -24.61 -23.24
N CYS A 119 -13.44 -23.66 -24.17
CA CYS A 119 -14.41 -22.58 -24.37
C CYS A 119 -15.53 -23.03 -25.33
N ASP A 120 -16.76 -22.62 -25.06
CA ASP A 120 -17.91 -22.90 -25.92
C ASP A 120 -17.74 -22.30 -27.32
N GLN A 121 -17.86 -23.13 -28.34
CA GLN A 121 -17.64 -22.73 -29.74
C GLN A 121 -18.64 -21.65 -30.21
N SER A 122 -19.86 -21.67 -29.68
CA SER A 122 -20.90 -20.68 -29.97
C SER A 122 -20.47 -19.29 -29.51
N VAL A 123 -19.99 -19.16 -28.27
CA VAL A 123 -19.47 -17.91 -27.69
C VAL A 123 -18.24 -17.43 -28.46
N LEU A 124 -17.32 -18.34 -28.79
CA LEU A 124 -16.15 -18.03 -29.60
C LEU A 124 -16.53 -17.43 -30.96
N SER A 125 -17.55 -18.00 -31.63
CA SER A 125 -18.00 -17.50 -32.93
C SER A 125 -18.60 -16.09 -32.86
N LYS A 126 -19.37 -15.80 -31.79
CA LYS A 126 -19.92 -14.46 -31.51
C LYS A 126 -18.81 -13.45 -31.27
N ILE A 127 -17.80 -13.80 -30.47
CA ILE A 127 -16.67 -12.90 -30.20
C ILE A 127 -15.84 -12.68 -31.47
N LYS A 128 -15.60 -13.74 -32.24
CA LYS A 128 -14.85 -13.66 -33.49
C LYS A 128 -15.52 -12.68 -34.48
N SER A 129 -16.85 -12.73 -34.61
CA SER A 129 -17.56 -11.79 -35.50
C SER A 129 -17.46 -10.35 -34.99
N VAL A 130 -17.56 -10.11 -33.68
CA VAL A 130 -17.35 -8.77 -33.06
C VAL A 130 -15.94 -8.25 -33.35
N VAL A 131 -14.92 -9.08 -33.16
CA VAL A 131 -13.52 -8.69 -33.41
C VAL A 131 -13.30 -8.37 -34.90
N VAL A 132 -13.76 -9.23 -35.80
CA VAL A 132 -13.62 -9.02 -37.26
C VAL A 132 -14.33 -7.74 -37.68
N ASN A 133 -15.56 -7.53 -37.22
CA ASN A 133 -16.31 -6.31 -37.51
C ASN A 133 -15.61 -5.07 -36.95
N GLY A 134 -15.08 -5.12 -35.74
CA GLY A 134 -14.31 -4.02 -35.15
C GLY A 134 -13.04 -3.68 -35.93
N ILE A 135 -12.30 -4.69 -36.42
CA ILE A 135 -11.12 -4.49 -37.26
C ILE A 135 -11.51 -3.85 -38.58
N LEU A 136 -12.53 -4.38 -39.27
CA LEU A 136 -12.99 -3.88 -40.56
C LEU A 136 -13.57 -2.47 -40.44
N GLN A 137 -14.28 -2.17 -39.36
CA GLN A 137 -14.81 -0.85 -39.09
C GLN A 137 -13.69 0.19 -39.03
N GLU A 138 -12.66 -0.05 -38.22
CA GLU A 138 -11.61 0.95 -37.99
C GLU A 138 -10.60 1.06 -39.14
N ARG A 139 -10.32 -0.05 -39.84
CA ARG A 139 -9.33 -0.07 -40.93
C ARG A 139 -9.90 0.18 -42.31
N PHE A 140 -11.14 -0.21 -42.58
CA PHE A 140 -11.71 -0.19 -43.94
C PHE A 140 -12.98 0.67 -44.06
N TYR A 141 -13.99 0.46 -43.22
CA TYR A 141 -15.28 1.13 -43.39
C TYR A 141 -15.25 2.60 -42.98
N VAL A 142 -14.58 2.94 -41.87
CA VAL A 142 -14.46 4.33 -41.44
C VAL A 142 -13.37 5.01 -42.25
N LYS A 143 -13.78 5.86 -43.20
CA LYS A 143 -12.87 6.66 -44.02
C LYS A 143 -12.22 7.77 -43.18
N LYS A 144 -11.06 7.49 -42.60
CA LYS A 144 -10.23 8.46 -41.87
C LYS A 144 -9.16 9.05 -42.80
N LYS A 145 -8.76 10.29 -42.53
CA LYS A 145 -7.54 10.85 -43.15
C LYS A 145 -6.34 10.04 -42.66
N SER A 146 -5.35 9.83 -43.53
CA SER A 146 -4.10 9.16 -43.17
C SER A 146 -3.40 9.93 -42.05
N PRO A 147 -3.30 9.37 -40.83
CA PRO A 147 -2.57 10.03 -39.75
C PRO A 147 -1.06 9.92 -40.00
N PHE A 148 -0.29 10.76 -39.30
CA PHE A 148 1.16 10.57 -39.20
C PHE A 148 1.48 9.22 -38.53
N LEU A 149 2.62 8.62 -38.89
CA LEU A 149 3.09 7.33 -38.37
C LEU A 149 3.01 7.23 -36.84
N GLN A 150 3.46 8.28 -36.14
CA GLN A 150 3.48 8.35 -34.67
C GLN A 150 2.07 8.41 -34.05
N SER A 151 1.08 8.88 -34.81
CA SER A 151 -0.30 9.05 -34.38
C SER A 151 -1.19 7.89 -34.82
N GLU A 152 -0.70 6.97 -35.64
CA GLU A 152 -1.46 5.83 -36.17
C GLU A 152 -2.08 5.01 -35.04
N GLN A 153 -1.31 4.69 -34.00
CA GLN A 153 -1.79 3.95 -32.84
C GLN A 153 -2.96 4.67 -32.14
N LYS A 154 -2.88 5.99 -31.99
CA LYS A 154 -3.95 6.78 -31.37
C LYS A 154 -5.21 6.86 -32.25
N HIS A 155 -5.06 6.86 -33.56
CA HIS A 155 -6.18 7.06 -34.50
C HIS A 155 -6.90 5.76 -34.86
N PHE A 156 -6.19 4.63 -34.91
CA PHE A 156 -6.75 3.34 -35.31
C PHE A 156 -6.84 2.36 -34.15
N VAL A 157 -5.76 2.16 -33.39
CA VAL A 157 -5.72 1.13 -32.34
C VAL A 157 -6.59 1.53 -31.15
N ARG A 158 -6.53 2.79 -30.71
CA ARG A 158 -7.29 3.23 -29.55
C ARG A 158 -8.82 3.09 -29.73
N PRO A 159 -9.45 3.59 -30.82
CA PRO A 159 -10.88 3.39 -31.04
C PRO A 159 -11.26 1.92 -31.24
N PHE A 160 -10.41 1.15 -31.93
CA PHE A 160 -10.58 -0.29 -32.07
C PHE A 160 -10.65 -0.99 -30.71
N MET A 161 -9.69 -0.73 -29.83
CA MET A 161 -9.66 -1.32 -28.49
C MET A 161 -10.89 -0.92 -27.66
N THR A 162 -11.33 0.33 -27.75
CA THR A 162 -12.55 0.82 -27.09
C THR A 162 -13.79 0.04 -27.57
N ASN A 163 -13.99 -0.06 -28.88
CA ASN A 163 -15.12 -0.77 -29.46
C ASN A 163 -15.07 -2.28 -29.15
N LEU A 164 -13.87 -2.86 -29.15
CA LEU A 164 -13.67 -4.28 -28.82
C LEU A 164 -14.03 -4.57 -27.36
N VAL A 165 -13.57 -3.76 -26.41
CA VAL A 165 -13.89 -3.95 -24.99
C VAL A 165 -15.38 -3.80 -24.74
N LEU A 166 -16.03 -2.77 -25.31
CA LEU A 166 -17.48 -2.58 -25.18
C LEU A 166 -18.29 -3.71 -25.84
N GLY A 167 -17.91 -4.10 -27.06
CA GLY A 167 -18.57 -5.19 -27.78
C GLY A 167 -18.40 -6.54 -27.09
N ALA A 168 -17.20 -6.86 -26.62
CA ALA A 168 -16.91 -8.10 -25.93
C ALA A 168 -17.62 -8.19 -24.57
N THR A 169 -17.59 -7.11 -23.78
CA THR A 169 -18.28 -7.06 -22.48
C THR A 169 -19.80 -7.20 -22.63
N SER A 170 -20.40 -6.56 -23.62
CA SER A 170 -21.83 -6.72 -23.94
C SER A 170 -22.17 -8.14 -24.38
N ALA A 171 -21.40 -8.71 -25.31
CA ALA A 171 -21.63 -10.07 -25.80
C ALA A 171 -21.47 -11.14 -24.70
N LEU A 172 -20.50 -10.96 -23.80
CA LEU A 172 -20.23 -11.85 -22.68
C LEU A 172 -21.15 -11.60 -21.48
N GLY A 173 -21.82 -10.45 -21.41
CA GLY A 173 -22.72 -10.12 -20.30
C GLY A 173 -23.93 -11.07 -20.18
N ALA A 174 -24.35 -11.68 -21.28
CA ALA A 174 -25.41 -12.69 -21.28
C ALA A 174 -24.98 -14.01 -20.63
N GLU A 175 -23.71 -14.40 -20.79
CA GLU A 175 -23.15 -15.64 -20.26
C GLU A 175 -22.60 -15.45 -18.84
N ASN A 176 -22.06 -14.26 -18.54
CA ASN A 176 -21.52 -13.93 -17.23
C ASN A 176 -22.24 -12.71 -16.61
N PRO A 177 -23.10 -12.93 -15.60
CA PRO A 177 -23.86 -11.85 -14.97
C PRO A 177 -22.95 -10.85 -14.23
N GLN A 178 -21.75 -11.25 -13.81
CA GLN A 178 -20.79 -10.33 -13.16
C GLN A 178 -20.30 -9.24 -14.12
N LEU A 179 -20.19 -9.56 -15.42
CA LEU A 179 -19.82 -8.59 -16.45
C LEU A 179 -20.96 -7.61 -16.72
N SER A 180 -22.22 -8.04 -16.61
CA SER A 180 -23.37 -7.14 -16.73
C SER A 180 -23.42 -6.09 -15.61
N LEU A 181 -22.93 -6.42 -14.41
CA LEU A 181 -22.81 -5.48 -13.28
C LEU A 181 -21.49 -4.71 -13.27
N SER A 182 -20.58 -5.01 -14.20
CA SER A 182 -19.26 -4.41 -14.24
C SER A 182 -19.30 -2.98 -14.75
N ARG A 183 -18.28 -2.20 -14.38
CA ARG A 183 -18.05 -0.86 -14.91
C ARG A 183 -16.79 -0.87 -15.77
N VAL A 184 -16.91 -0.35 -16.98
CA VAL A 184 -15.79 -0.18 -17.91
C VAL A 184 -15.37 1.29 -17.87
N ASP A 185 -14.16 1.55 -17.40
CA ASP A 185 -13.56 2.88 -17.39
C ASP A 185 -12.51 2.97 -18.50
N PHE A 186 -12.43 4.13 -19.17
CA PHE A 186 -11.41 4.41 -20.18
C PHE A 186 -10.41 5.45 -19.65
N ASP A 187 -9.13 5.17 -19.86
CA ASP A 187 -8.00 5.98 -19.39
C ASP A 187 -8.03 6.35 -17.89
N PRO A 188 -8.41 5.44 -16.96
CA PRO A 188 -8.41 5.74 -15.54
C PRO A 188 -6.98 5.94 -15.02
N GLN A 189 -6.82 6.81 -14.03
CA GLN A 189 -5.54 6.97 -13.35
C GLN A 189 -5.42 5.94 -12.23
N VAL A 190 -4.41 5.08 -12.31
CA VAL A 190 -4.12 4.03 -11.32
C VAL A 190 -2.79 4.33 -10.65
N ASN A 191 -2.86 4.73 -9.38
CA ASN A 191 -1.68 5.08 -8.60
C ASN A 191 -1.47 4.08 -7.46
N PHE A 192 -0.21 3.72 -7.20
CA PHE A 192 0.13 2.86 -6.07
C PHE A 192 1.46 3.28 -5.44
N TYR A 193 1.50 3.36 -4.10
CA TYR A 193 2.68 3.74 -3.34
C TYR A 193 3.04 2.63 -2.35
N TRP A 194 4.31 2.24 -2.34
CA TRP A 194 4.81 1.24 -1.40
C TRP A 194 6.28 1.47 -1.03
N MET A 195 6.73 0.72 -0.02
CA MET A 195 8.12 0.73 0.43
C MET A 195 8.70 -0.68 0.31
N ARG A 196 9.93 -0.80 -0.19
CA ARG A 196 10.61 -2.09 -0.32
C ARG A 196 12.11 -1.93 -0.13
N GLY A 197 12.64 -2.56 0.93
CA GLY A 197 14.06 -2.52 1.25
C GLY A 197 14.49 -1.21 1.92
N GLU A 198 15.76 -1.19 2.33
CA GLU A 198 16.38 -0.06 3.03
C GLU A 198 17.73 0.25 2.40
N THR A 199 18.12 1.51 2.44
CA THR A 199 19.45 1.93 2.00
C THR A 199 20.09 2.86 3.02
N THR A 200 21.42 2.83 3.09
CA THR A 200 22.18 3.77 3.91
C THR A 200 22.51 4.98 3.06
N VAL A 201 22.15 6.18 3.53
CA VAL A 201 22.41 7.42 2.80
C VAL A 201 23.92 7.61 2.59
N PRO A 202 24.41 7.67 1.33
CA PRO A 202 25.85 7.65 1.06
C PRO A 202 26.53 9.01 1.32
N ARG A 203 25.85 10.13 1.04
CA ARG A 203 26.41 11.49 1.09
C ARG A 203 25.43 12.50 1.68
N GLY A 204 25.94 13.67 2.07
CA GLY A 204 25.17 14.78 2.64
C GLY A 204 24.98 14.71 4.16
N HIS A 205 24.22 15.64 4.73
CA HIS A 205 24.05 15.79 6.19
C HIS A 205 23.35 14.59 6.88
N ARG A 206 22.67 13.73 6.12
CA ARG A 206 22.03 12.49 6.61
C ARG A 206 22.89 11.24 6.39
N ARG A 207 24.16 11.39 6.03
CA ARG A 207 25.08 10.26 5.76
C ARG A 207 25.08 9.25 6.91
N GLY A 208 25.10 7.96 6.56
CA GLY A 208 25.13 6.85 7.51
C GLY A 208 23.79 6.54 8.19
N ARG A 209 22.72 7.29 7.89
CA ARG A 209 21.37 6.96 8.36
C ARG A 209 20.71 5.97 7.41
N VAL A 210 19.98 5.01 7.99
CA VAL A 210 19.15 4.05 7.26
C VAL A 210 17.81 4.72 6.90
N ASP A 211 17.43 4.68 5.63
CA ASP A 211 16.17 5.21 5.09
C ASP A 211 15.50 4.12 4.22
N PRO A 212 14.19 3.86 4.37
CA PRO A 212 13.48 2.95 3.47
C PRO A 212 13.44 3.49 2.04
N ILE A 213 13.49 2.56 1.08
CA ILE A 213 13.33 2.87 -0.34
C ILE A 213 11.83 2.93 -0.65
N ARG A 214 11.41 4.02 -1.28
CA ARG A 214 10.01 4.36 -1.57
C ARG A 214 9.77 4.31 -3.07
N PHE A 215 8.67 3.70 -3.48
CA PHE A 215 8.29 3.54 -4.87
C PHE A 215 6.87 4.06 -5.09
N GLN A 216 6.61 4.55 -6.29
CA GLN A 216 5.29 4.93 -6.77
C GLN A 216 5.12 4.49 -8.21
N ILE A 217 3.98 3.90 -8.52
CA ILE A 217 3.52 3.69 -9.90
C ILE A 217 2.44 4.71 -10.16
N ASP A 218 2.58 5.44 -11.26
CA ASP A 218 1.56 6.29 -11.84
C ASP A 218 1.26 5.74 -13.23
N ASP A 219 0.17 4.99 -13.36
CA ASP A 219 -0.22 4.33 -14.60
C ASP A 219 -1.55 4.87 -15.12
N GLN A 220 -1.71 4.78 -16.44
CA GLN A 220 -2.94 5.15 -17.13
C GLN A 220 -3.25 4.07 -18.19
N PRO A 221 -3.83 2.92 -17.77
CA PRO A 221 -4.22 1.88 -18.71
C PRO A 221 -5.31 2.38 -19.65
N HIS A 222 -5.38 1.80 -20.85
CA HIS A 222 -6.40 2.19 -21.83
C HIS A 222 -7.83 1.94 -21.33
N SER A 223 -8.05 0.77 -20.73
CA SER A 223 -9.37 0.34 -20.25
C SER A 223 -9.23 -0.47 -18.97
N GLN A 224 -10.14 -0.30 -18.03
CA GLN A 224 -10.22 -1.08 -16.80
C GLN A 224 -11.66 -1.58 -16.59
N ILE A 225 -11.81 -2.85 -16.24
CA ILE A 225 -13.11 -3.44 -15.89
C ILE A 225 -13.15 -3.65 -14.37
N ARG A 226 -14.07 -2.96 -13.69
CA ARG A 226 -14.29 -3.08 -12.24
C ARG A 226 -15.55 -3.88 -11.96
N ILE A 227 -15.42 -4.91 -11.12
CA ILE A 227 -16.51 -5.79 -10.70
C ILE A 227 -16.71 -5.60 -9.19
N PRO A 228 -17.95 -5.64 -8.66
CA PRO A 228 -18.20 -5.46 -7.22
C PRO A 228 -17.66 -6.60 -6.36
N GLN A 229 -17.53 -7.80 -6.92
CA GLN A 229 -17.08 -9.00 -6.22
C GLN A 229 -15.60 -9.31 -6.55
N GLN A 230 -14.86 -9.79 -5.54
CA GLN A 230 -13.50 -10.27 -5.71
C GLN A 230 -13.49 -11.57 -6.52
N LEU A 231 -12.56 -11.67 -7.47
CA LEU A 231 -12.33 -12.89 -8.26
C LEU A 231 -11.71 -13.99 -7.40
N GLU A 232 -11.95 -15.25 -7.79
CA GLU A 232 -11.33 -16.40 -7.14
C GLU A 232 -9.81 -16.40 -7.28
N GLU A 233 -9.12 -16.93 -6.27
CA GLU A 233 -7.67 -17.02 -6.29
C GLU A 233 -7.19 -18.04 -7.34
N GLY A 234 -6.37 -17.59 -8.29
CA GLY A 234 -5.67 -18.46 -9.22
C GLY A 234 -4.71 -19.37 -8.44
N SER A 235 -4.91 -20.68 -8.47
CA SER A 235 -4.08 -21.65 -7.74
C SER A 235 -2.68 -21.73 -8.36
N GLY A 236 -1.81 -20.81 -7.98
CA GLY A 236 -0.37 -20.86 -8.26
C GLY A 236 0.49 -20.90 -7.00
N ALA A 237 -0.11 -20.69 -5.82
CA ALA A 237 0.60 -20.67 -4.55
C ALA A 237 0.51 -22.02 -3.83
N LYS A 238 1.10 -23.08 -4.41
CA LYS A 238 1.64 -24.13 -3.53
C LYS A 238 2.76 -23.45 -2.74
N LYS A 239 2.56 -23.28 -1.43
CA LYS A 239 3.56 -22.72 -0.51
C LYS A 239 4.91 -23.41 -0.78
N MET A 240 5.86 -22.66 -1.35
CA MET A 240 7.29 -22.96 -1.25
C MET A 240 7.86 -22.14 -0.10
#